data_AF-A0A9D7KMM4-F1
#
_entry.id   AF-A0A9D7KMM4-F1
#
_cell.length_a   1.000
_cell.length_b   1.000
_cell.length_c   1.000
_cell.angle_alpha   90.00
_cell.angle_beta   90.00
_cell.angle_gamma   90.00
#
_symmetry.space_group_name_H-M   'P 1'
#
loop_
_entity.id
_entity.type
_entity.pdbx_description
1 polymer ?
#
loop_
_entity_poly.entity_id
_entity_poly.type
_entity_poly.pdbx_seq_one_letter_code
_entity_poly.pdbx_strand_id
1 'polypeptide(L)' 'MTVYTLTGEKIKELRDESLSAGYYESYFTGEGLSSGIYLYKLNVISPSGIPVYTDIKKMIFLK' A
#
# COMPACT_ATOMS: atom_id res chain seq x y z
N MET A 1 -4.84 -0.83 -0.01
CA MET A 1 -3.38 -0.65 -0.13
C MET A 1 -2.92 0.47 0.76
N THR A 2 -1.93 0.19 1.60
CA THR A 2 -1.53 1.11 2.68
C THR A 2 -0.01 1.21 2.72
N VAL A 3 0.51 2.42 2.91
CA VAL A 3 1.94 2.72 3.00
C VAL A 3 2.34 2.89 4.45
N TYR A 4 3.49 2.34 4.80
CA TYR A 4 4.06 2.34 6.13
C TYR A 4 5.53 2.77 6.10
N THR A 5 6.02 3.27 7.23
CA THR A 5 7.45 3.38 7.49
C THR A 5 8.08 1.99 7.61
N LEU A 6 9.42 1.90 7.53
CA LEU A 6 10.14 0.65 7.76
C LEU A 6 9.89 0.05 9.16
N THR A 7 9.56 0.88 10.15
CA THR A 7 9.22 0.45 11.52
C THR A 7 7.76 -0.01 11.67
N GLY A 8 6.94 0.11 10.62
CA GLY A 8 5.55 -0.36 10.60
C GLY A 8 4.50 0.69 10.95
N GLU A 9 4.87 1.97 11.09
CA GLU A 9 3.93 3.06 11.32
C GLU A 9 3.12 3.34 10.04
N LYS A 10 1.78 3.41 10.13
CA LYS A 10 0.91 3.74 8.99
C LYS A 10 1.12 5.20 8.60
N ILE A 11 1.58 5.42 7.36
CA ILE A 11 1.75 6.77 6.80
C ILE A 11 0.46 7.21 6.12
N LYS A 12 -0.05 6.38 5.19
CA LYS A 12 -1.17 6.76 4.34
C LYS A 12 -1.87 5.54 3.79
N GLU A 13 -3.18 5.64 3.63
CA GLU A 13 -3.96 4.72 2.81
C GLU A 13 -4.03 5.25 1.39
N LEU A 14 -3.53 4.47 0.43
CA LEU A 14 -3.55 4.86 -0.98
C LEU A 14 -4.85 4.47 -1.66
N ARG A 15 -5.48 3.39 -1.19
CA ARG A 15 -6.70 2.85 -1.76
C ARG A 15 -7.39 1.92 -0.78
N ASP A 16 -8.69 2.08 -0.60
CA ASP A 16 -9.54 1.17 0.19
C ASP A 16 -10.92 1.09 -0.46
N GLU A 17 -10.99 0.38 -1.59
CA GLU A 17 -12.24 0.23 -2.34
C GLU A 17 -12.36 -1.18 -2.93
N SER A 18 -13.61 -1.57 -3.19
CA SER A 18 -13.94 -2.83 -3.84
C SER A 18 -13.74 -2.70 -5.35
N LEU A 19 -12.95 -3.60 -5.93
CA LEU A 19 -12.59 -3.62 -7.34
C LEU A 19 -13.04 -4.93 -7.98
N SER A 20 -13.50 -4.85 -9.23
CA SER A 20 -13.71 -6.04 -10.05
C SER A 20 -12.36 -6.67 -10.43
N ALA A 21 -12.39 -7.87 -11.01
CA ALA A 21 -11.18 -8.47 -11.55
C ALA A 21 -10.60 -7.57 -12.67
N GLY A 22 -9.29 -7.33 -12.63
CA GLY A 22 -8.60 -6.47 -13.57
C GLY A 22 -7.24 -6.01 -13.05
N TYR A 23 -6.57 -5.19 -13.85
CA TYR A 23 -5.32 -4.54 -13.49
C TYR A 23 -5.60 -3.09 -13.08
N TYR A 24 -4.98 -2.66 -11.99
CA TYR A 24 -5.14 -1.31 -11.46
C TYR A 24 -3.80 -0.74 -11.06
N GLU A 25 -3.66 0.56 -11.28
CA GLU A 25 -2.48 1.32 -10.88
C GLU A 25 -2.88 2.34 -9.81
N SER A 26 -1.92 2.73 -8.98
CA SER A 26 -2.09 3.80 -8.01
C SER A 26 -0.78 4.55 -7.89
N TYR A 27 -0.87 5.87 -7.90
CA TYR A 27 0.29 6.74 -7.87
C TYR A 27 0.56 7.24 -6.45
N PHE A 28 1.83 7.23 -6.05
CA PHE A 28 2.26 7.73 -4.75
C PHE A 28 3.46 8.65 -4.93
N THR A 29 3.28 9.95 -4.64
CA THR A 29 4.30 10.98 -4.82
C THR A 29 5.36 10.99 -3.72
N GLY A 30 5.06 10.46 -2.53
CA GLY A 30 5.91 10.62 -1.36
C GLY A 30 6.03 12.08 -0.86
N GLU A 31 5.11 12.97 -1.26
CA GLU A 31 5.15 14.37 -0.85
C GLU A 31 5.11 14.51 0.69
N GLY A 32 6.01 15.33 1.23
CA GLY A 32 6.18 15.50 2.67
C GLY A 32 6.99 14.40 3.36
N LEU A 33 7.45 13.37 2.65
CA LEU A 33 8.32 12.33 3.19
C LEU A 33 9.81 12.63 2.94
N SER A 34 10.64 12.21 3.89
CA SER A 34 12.10 12.18 3.72
C SER A 34 12.52 11.05 2.78
N SER A 35 13.68 11.19 2.13
CA SER A 35 14.30 10.05 1.44
C SER A 35 14.49 8.88 2.41
N GLY A 36 14.19 7.67 1.98
CA GLY A 36 14.24 6.51 2.87
C GLY A 36 13.56 5.26 2.32
N ILE A 37 13.45 4.26 3.18
CA ILE A 37 12.78 2.99 2.87
C ILE A 37 11.36 3.02 3.43
N TYR A 38 10.43 2.63 2.58
CA TYR A 38 9.00 2.53 2.90
C TYR A 38 8.48 1.15 2.51
N LEU A 39 7.36 0.75 3.12
CA LEU A 39 6.67 -0.48 2.81
C LEU A 39 5.28 -0.14 2.28
N TYR A 40 4.82 -0.83 1.25
CA TYR A 40 3.39 -0.84 0.95
C TYR A 40 2.83 -2.24 1.13
N LYS A 41 1.63 -2.30 1.70
CA LYS A 41 0.86 -3.53 1.91
C LYS A 41 -0.35 -3.53 1.00
N LEU A 42 -0.48 -4.57 0.19
CA LEU A 42 -1.71 -4.90 -0.51
C LEU A 42 -2.46 -5.95 0.32
N ASN A 43 -3.67 -5.63 0.75
CA ASN A 43 -4.61 -6.59 1.32
C ASN A 43 -5.77 -6.74 0.34
N VAL A 44 -6.11 -7.97 0.00
CA VAL A 44 -7.32 -8.30 -0.77
C VAL A 44 -8.24 -9.06 0.16
N ILE A 45 -9.47 -8.56 0.30
CA ILE A 45 -10.50 -9.13 1.16
C ILE A 45 -11.64 -9.58 0.24
N SER A 46 -12.12 -10.81 0.44
CA SER A 46 -13.27 -11.32 -0.29
C SER A 46 -14.53 -10.51 0.07
N PRO A 47 -15.61 -10.60 -0.74
CA PRO A 47 -16.91 -10.02 -0.36
C PRO A 47 -17.47 -10.55 0.97
N SER A 48 -17.03 -11.73 1.41
CA SER A 48 -17.38 -12.32 2.72
C SER A 48 -16.53 -11.80 3.89
N GLY A 49 -15.64 -10.83 3.66
CA GLY A 49 -14.80 -10.22 4.69
C GLY A 49 -13.54 -11.03 5.05
N ILE A 50 -13.22 -12.08 4.29
CA ILE A 50 -12.07 -12.95 4.57
C ILE A 50 -10.84 -12.43 3.80
N PRO A 51 -9.70 -12.17 4.45
CA PRO A 51 -8.46 -11.86 3.74
C PRO A 51 -8.04 -13.05 2.87
N VAL A 52 -7.95 -12.84 1.56
CA VAL A 52 -7.61 -13.88 0.57
C VAL A 52 -6.20 -13.73 0.01
N TYR A 53 -5.65 -12.53 0.05
CA TYR A 53 -4.28 -12.27 -0.37
C TYR A 53 -3.69 -11.13 0.43
N THR A 54 -2.42 -11.26 0.79
CA THR A 54 -1.64 -10.19 1.40
C THR A 54 -0.23 -10.24 0.85
N ASP A 55 0.26 -9.08 0.43
CA ASP A 55 1.64 -8.91 0.00
C ASP A 55 2.19 -7.60 0.52
N ILE A 56 3.48 -7.61 0.85
CA ILE A 56 4.21 -6.45 1.34
C ILE A 56 5.45 -6.30 0.47
N LYS A 57 5.61 -5.13 -0.13
CA LYS A 57 6.85 -4.83 -0.87
C LYS A 57 7.53 -3.59 -0.31
N LYS A 58 8.85 -3.60 -0.44
CA LYS A 58 9.75 -2.51 -0.05
C LYS A 58 9.91 -1.53 -1.21
N MET A 59 9.87 -0.25 -0.89
CA MET A 59 10.13 0.87 -1.79
C MET A 59 11.29 1.70 -1.25
N ILE A 60 12.10 2.24 -2.14
CA ILE A 60 13.12 3.24 -1.81
C ILE A 60 12.63 4.55 -2.41
N PHE A 61 12.42 5.56 -1.57
CA PHE A 61 12.11 6.91 -2.01
C PHE A 61 13.39 7.75 -1.93
N LEU A 62 13.73 8.38 -3.04
CA LEU A 62 14.87 9.26 -3.16
C LEU A 62 14.38 10.58 -3.76
N LYS A 63 14.61 11.67 -3.03
CA LYS A 63 14.29 13.03 -3.44
C LYS A 63 15.35 13.62 -4.36
#